data_AF-A0A444XT55-F1
#
_entry.id   AF-A0A444XT55-F1
#
_cell.length_a   1.000
_cell.length_b   1.000
_cell.length_c   1.000
_cell.angle_alpha   90.00
_cell.angle_beta   90.00
_cell.angle_gamma   90.00
#
_symmetry.space_group_name_H-M   'P 1'
#
loop_
_entity.id
_entity.type
_entity.pdbx_description
1 polymer ?
#
loop_
_entity_poly.entity_id
_entity_poly.type
_entity_poly.pdbx_seq_one_letter_code
_entity_poly.pdbx_strand_id
1 'polypeptide(L)'
;MVILYRQCQLRRLRLVQCYFYNITEEGLCEIAQKLSLLEELDITLCSRVSSVTLEAIGRGCPLLKSFKFNDIVYSFIGGNNDEAFAIAQNMPNLRHLQLVKNRLDNDGVSAILDSCRCLESLDLYWCYNANLEGRLRKMCDKQLKDFIEPNTPDDFRDYKYIERCCYESWYYDFTMDYNSHGKDYYNESQGNGELSEDTNEEKDWDEMYDI
;
A
#
# COMPACT_ATOMS: atom_id res chain seq x y z
N MET A 1 -40.96 14.96 -2.07
CA MET A 1 -40.45 14.21 -0.90
C MET A 1 -38.93 14.33 -0.93
N VAL A 2 -38.36 15.27 -0.17
CA VAL A 2 -36.89 15.47 -0.13
C VAL A 2 -36.35 14.52 0.91
N ILE A 3 -35.80 13.38 0.47
CA ILE A 3 -34.98 12.54 1.35
C ILE A 3 -33.67 13.30 1.50
N LEU A 4 -33.59 14.14 2.55
CA LEU A 4 -32.31 14.68 3.00
C LEU A 4 -31.51 13.50 3.54
N TYR A 5 -30.71 12.87 2.67
CA TYR A 5 -29.62 12.02 3.13
C TYR A 5 -28.80 12.89 4.09
N ARG A 6 -28.82 12.56 5.39
CA ARG A 6 -28.06 13.31 6.39
C ARG A 6 -26.60 13.35 5.95
N GLN A 7 -26.14 14.52 5.51
CA GLN A 7 -24.73 14.73 5.20
C GLN A 7 -23.92 14.62 6.47
N CYS A 8 -22.89 13.79 6.41
CA CYS A 8 -22.00 13.57 7.53
C CYS A 8 -21.16 14.83 7.73
N GLN A 9 -21.16 15.39 8.94
CA GLN A 9 -20.35 16.56 9.28
C GLN A 9 -18.88 16.18 9.58
N LEU A 10 -18.48 14.98 9.19
CA LEU A 10 -17.16 14.45 9.48
C LEU A 10 -16.13 15.12 8.58
N ARG A 11 -15.14 15.77 9.21
CA ARG A 11 -14.03 16.44 8.52
C ARG A 11 -12.78 15.58 8.43
N ARG A 12 -12.67 14.55 9.27
CA ARG A 12 -11.51 13.65 9.34
C ARG A 12 -11.96 12.21 9.50
N LEU A 13 -11.45 11.32 8.67
CA LEU A 13 -11.72 9.88 8.74
C LEU A 13 -10.40 9.13 8.64
N ARG A 14 -10.22 8.15 9.51
CA ARG A 14 -9.05 7.28 9.53
C ARG A 14 -9.48 5.82 9.57
N LEU A 15 -9.04 5.07 8.57
CA LEU A 15 -9.29 3.64 8.36
C LEU A 15 -7.91 2.98 8.30
N VAL A 16 -7.55 2.28 9.38
CA VAL A 16 -6.21 1.70 9.52
C VAL A 16 -6.34 0.23 9.88
N GLN A 17 -5.62 -0.63 9.16
CA GLN A 17 -5.64 -2.09 9.38
C GLN A 17 -7.05 -2.69 9.34
N CYS A 18 -7.93 -2.15 8.50
CA CYS A 18 -9.24 -2.74 8.28
C CYS A 18 -9.12 -3.91 7.28
N TYR A 19 -8.43 -4.97 7.72
CA TYR A 19 -8.22 -6.19 6.94
C TYR A 19 -9.52 -6.95 6.71
N PHE A 20 -9.57 -7.73 5.62
CA PHE A 20 -10.55 -8.77 5.26
C PHE A 20 -11.99 -8.61 5.82
N TYR A 21 -12.95 -8.37 4.92
CA TYR A 21 -14.41 -8.28 5.15
C TYR A 21 -14.92 -7.08 5.96
N ASN A 22 -14.04 -6.31 6.60
CA ASN A 22 -14.47 -5.13 7.39
C ASN A 22 -14.81 -3.91 6.53
N ILE A 23 -14.23 -3.80 5.34
CA ILE A 23 -14.46 -2.71 4.40
C ILE A 23 -14.61 -3.31 3.00
N THR A 24 -15.68 -2.94 2.30
CA THR A 24 -15.90 -3.29 0.90
C THR A 24 -15.79 -2.05 0.02
N GLU A 25 -15.44 -2.25 -1.25
CA GLU A 25 -15.37 -1.15 -2.22
C GLU A 25 -16.73 -0.47 -2.38
N GLU A 26 -17.81 -1.25 -2.41
CA GLU A 26 -19.17 -0.72 -2.50
C GLU A 26 -19.50 0.16 -1.29
N GLY A 27 -19.15 -0.30 -0.08
CA GLY A 27 -19.38 0.46 1.15
C GLY A 27 -18.58 1.77 1.19
N LEU A 28 -17.33 1.75 0.72
CA LEU A 28 -16.51 2.96 0.60
C LEU A 28 -17.07 3.93 -0.45
N CYS A 29 -17.50 3.42 -1.61
CA CYS A 29 -18.13 4.22 -2.65
C CYS A 29 -19.43 4.88 -2.14
N GLU A 30 -20.25 4.15 -1.39
CA GLU A 30 -21.49 4.68 -0.81
C GLU A 30 -21.22 5.74 0.27
N ILE A 31 -20.25 5.51 1.16
CA ILE A 31 -19.98 6.47 2.24
C ILE A 31 -19.28 7.72 1.71
N ALA A 32 -18.43 7.61 0.68
CA ALA A 32 -17.79 8.76 0.04
C ALA A 32 -18.80 9.83 -0.38
N GLN A 33 -19.96 9.42 -0.93
CA GLN A 33 -21.02 10.35 -1.33
C GLN A 33 -21.67 11.11 -0.15
N LYS A 34 -21.50 10.62 1.08
CA LYS A 34 -22.06 11.22 2.31
C LYS A 34 -21.03 12.07 3.06
N LEU A 35 -19.75 12.02 2.66
CA LEU A 35 -18.61 12.65 3.31
C LEU A 35 -18.18 13.95 2.60
N SER A 36 -19.15 14.76 2.14
CA SER A 36 -18.88 15.97 1.35
C SER A 36 -18.11 17.08 2.09
N LEU A 37 -17.99 16.98 3.43
CA LEU A 37 -17.23 17.89 4.28
C LEU A 37 -15.88 17.33 4.72
N LEU A 38 -15.48 16.16 4.22
CA LEU A 38 -14.23 15.53 4.58
C LEU A 38 -13.04 16.33 4.04
N GLU A 39 -12.10 16.65 4.91
CA GLU A 39 -10.88 17.40 4.61
C GLU A 39 -9.62 16.55 4.77
N GLU A 40 -9.67 15.53 5.63
CA GLU A 40 -8.56 14.61 5.86
C GLU A 40 -9.04 13.16 5.82
N LEU A 41 -8.36 12.35 5.03
CA LEU A 41 -8.59 10.92 4.91
C LEU A 41 -7.28 10.17 5.10
N ASP A 42 -7.30 9.14 5.93
CA ASP A 42 -6.20 8.21 6.08
C ASP A 42 -6.73 6.79 5.85
N ILE A 43 -6.27 6.17 4.77
CA ILE A 43 -6.48 4.76 4.44
C ILE A 43 -5.10 4.12 4.45
N THR A 44 -4.80 3.40 5.52
CA THR A 44 -3.48 2.78 5.71
C THR A 44 -3.67 1.30 6.01
N LEU A 45 -3.11 0.43 5.16
CA LEU A 45 -3.16 -1.03 5.32
C LEU A 45 -4.59 -1.59 5.26
N CYS A 46 -5.43 -1.03 4.39
CA CYS A 46 -6.78 -1.53 4.15
C CYS A 46 -6.79 -2.32 2.83
N SER A 47 -6.99 -3.63 2.91
CA SER A 47 -7.09 -4.49 1.73
C SER A 47 -8.35 -4.17 0.92
N ARG A 48 -8.27 -4.20 -0.42
CA ARG A 48 -9.39 -3.96 -1.37
C ARG A 48 -9.83 -2.51 -1.51
N VAL A 49 -8.88 -1.58 -1.66
CA VAL A 49 -9.19 -0.23 -2.14
C VAL A 49 -8.55 -0.07 -3.51
N SER A 50 -9.34 -0.15 -4.58
CA SER A 50 -8.86 0.06 -5.95
C SER A 50 -8.93 1.53 -6.37
N SER A 51 -8.35 1.82 -7.54
CA SER A 51 -8.54 3.07 -8.27
C SER A 51 -10.02 3.49 -8.39
N VAL A 52 -10.95 2.57 -8.65
CA VAL A 52 -12.40 2.86 -8.72
C VAL A 52 -12.92 3.45 -7.41
N THR A 53 -12.49 2.89 -6.28
CA THR A 53 -12.86 3.40 -4.96
C THR A 53 -12.27 4.79 -4.72
N LEU A 54 -11.02 5.03 -5.15
CA LEU A 54 -10.39 6.35 -5.05
C LEU A 54 -11.08 7.41 -5.92
N GLU A 55 -11.55 7.04 -7.12
CA GLU A 55 -12.36 7.94 -7.96
C GLU A 55 -13.65 8.35 -7.24
N ALA A 56 -14.36 7.39 -6.63
CA ALA A 56 -15.58 7.65 -5.88
C ALA A 56 -15.32 8.59 -4.68
N ILE A 57 -14.21 8.37 -3.96
CA ILE A 57 -13.76 9.24 -2.86
C ILE A 57 -13.49 10.65 -3.36
N GLY A 58 -12.70 10.80 -4.43
CA GLY A 58 -12.34 12.12 -4.97
C GLY A 58 -13.56 12.91 -5.45
N ARG A 59 -14.54 12.24 -6.08
CA ARG A 59 -15.80 12.86 -6.50
C ARG A 59 -16.74 13.18 -5.34
N GLY A 60 -16.77 12.33 -4.31
CA GLY A 60 -17.64 12.49 -3.14
C GLY A 60 -17.13 13.49 -2.10
N CYS A 61 -15.81 13.69 -2.02
CA CYS A 61 -15.14 14.50 -0.99
C CYS A 61 -14.41 15.72 -1.62
N PRO A 62 -15.13 16.71 -2.16
CA PRO A 62 -14.51 17.82 -2.90
C PRO A 62 -13.65 18.76 -2.05
N LEU A 63 -13.78 18.69 -0.71
CA LEU A 63 -13.00 19.48 0.24
C LEU A 63 -11.74 18.76 0.76
N LEU A 64 -11.44 17.56 0.25
CA LEU A 64 -10.30 16.77 0.69
C LEU A 64 -8.98 17.50 0.39
N LYS A 65 -8.18 17.73 1.44
CA LYS A 65 -6.90 18.44 1.39
C LYS A 65 -5.73 17.57 1.81
N SER A 66 -5.97 16.62 2.71
CA SER A 66 -4.94 15.68 3.17
C SER A 66 -5.40 14.26 2.91
N PHE A 67 -4.60 13.50 2.18
CA PHE A 67 -4.87 12.10 1.92
C PHE A 67 -3.65 11.24 2.20
N LYS A 68 -3.83 10.21 3.03
CA LYS A 68 -2.85 9.14 3.21
C LYS A 68 -3.44 7.87 2.61
N PHE A 69 -2.72 7.28 1.68
CA PHE A 69 -3.05 6.01 1.06
C PHE A 69 -1.81 5.14 1.06
N ASN A 70 -1.65 4.34 2.12
CA ASN A 70 -0.46 3.50 2.30
C ASN A 70 -0.85 2.03 2.16
N ASP A 71 -0.16 1.32 1.26
CA ASP A 71 -0.46 -0.07 0.92
C ASP A 71 0.66 -1.03 1.37
N ILE A 72 0.38 -2.35 1.44
CA ILE A 72 1.34 -3.42 1.76
C ILE A 72 1.55 -4.37 0.57
N VAL A 73 1.35 -3.94 -0.68
CA VAL A 73 1.51 -4.89 -1.80
C VAL A 73 2.94 -5.46 -1.82
N TYR A 74 3.04 -6.77 -1.63
CA TYR A 74 4.31 -7.53 -1.60
C TYR A 74 4.96 -7.73 -2.99
N SER A 75 4.25 -7.32 -4.04
CA SER A 75 4.78 -7.36 -5.39
C SER A 75 5.65 -6.13 -5.64
N PHE A 76 6.94 -6.28 -5.38
CA PHE A 76 7.99 -5.32 -5.77
C PHE A 76 8.23 -5.28 -7.29
N ILE A 77 7.53 -6.12 -8.07
CA ILE A 77 7.78 -6.31 -9.50
C ILE A 77 6.66 -5.68 -10.32
N GLY A 78 7.01 -4.67 -11.11
CA GLY A 78 6.09 -3.97 -12.01
C GLY A 78 5.41 -2.77 -11.35
N GLY A 79 5.52 -1.61 -12.00
CA GLY A 79 4.81 -0.41 -11.60
C GLY A 79 3.31 -0.52 -11.83
N ASN A 80 2.52 0.12 -10.97
CA ASN A 80 1.08 0.34 -11.19
C ASN A 80 0.74 1.79 -10.83
N ASN A 81 0.15 2.51 -11.78
CA ASN A 81 -0.22 3.91 -11.66
C ASN A 81 -1.74 4.15 -11.56
N ASP A 82 -2.57 3.10 -11.52
CA ASP A 82 -4.03 3.21 -11.54
C ASP A 82 -4.54 4.08 -10.38
N GLU A 83 -4.07 3.83 -9.16
CA GLU A 83 -4.43 4.64 -7.99
C GLU A 83 -3.89 6.07 -8.08
N ALA A 84 -2.66 6.24 -8.57
CA ALA A 84 -2.05 7.56 -8.78
C ALA A 84 -2.84 8.40 -9.80
N PHE A 85 -3.29 7.77 -10.89
CA PHE A 85 -4.13 8.40 -11.90
C PHE A 85 -5.52 8.74 -11.38
N ALA A 86 -6.14 7.85 -10.60
CA ALA A 86 -7.42 8.13 -9.96
C ALA A 86 -7.33 9.34 -9.01
N ILE A 87 -6.27 9.42 -8.19
CA ILE A 87 -6.00 10.56 -7.31
C ILE A 87 -5.80 11.84 -8.15
N ALA A 88 -4.92 11.79 -9.16
CA ALA A 88 -4.62 12.94 -10.00
C ALA A 88 -5.87 13.50 -10.68
N GLN A 89 -6.74 12.64 -11.21
CA GLN A 89 -7.92 13.05 -11.95
C GLN A 89 -9.08 13.54 -11.06
N ASN A 90 -9.19 13.05 -9.82
CA ASN A 90 -10.37 13.29 -8.99
C ASN A 90 -10.09 14.08 -7.71
N MET A 91 -8.83 14.35 -7.35
CA MET A 91 -8.46 15.05 -6.11
C MET A 91 -7.52 16.26 -6.35
N PRO A 92 -7.87 17.21 -7.24
CA PRO A 92 -6.97 18.30 -7.65
C PRO A 92 -6.65 19.32 -6.53
N ASN A 93 -7.45 19.33 -5.45
CA ASN A 93 -7.31 20.28 -4.34
C ASN A 93 -6.42 19.78 -3.19
N LEU A 94 -5.80 18.60 -3.34
CA LEU A 94 -4.90 18.06 -2.33
C LEU A 94 -3.73 19.01 -2.07
N ARG A 95 -3.38 19.10 -0.78
CA ARG A 95 -2.22 19.83 -0.24
C ARG A 95 -1.21 18.90 0.40
N HIS A 96 -1.66 17.79 0.97
CA HIS A 96 -0.80 16.79 1.59
C HIS A 96 -1.18 15.41 1.06
N LEU A 97 -0.20 14.71 0.49
CA LEU A 97 -0.39 13.36 -0.03
C LEU A 97 0.72 12.45 0.51
N GLN A 98 0.32 11.30 1.04
CA GLN A 98 1.23 10.26 1.49
C GLN A 98 0.88 8.95 0.80
N LEU A 99 1.85 8.37 0.10
CA LEU A 99 1.73 7.15 -0.70
C LEU A 99 2.80 6.12 -0.31
N VAL A 100 3.10 5.96 0.98
CA VAL A 100 4.18 5.06 1.43
C VAL A 100 3.95 3.64 0.89
N LYS A 101 5.01 3.03 0.34
CA LYS A 101 5.05 1.67 -0.21
C LYS A 101 4.07 1.43 -1.38
N ASN A 102 3.62 2.48 -2.07
CA ASN A 102 2.82 2.33 -3.27
C ASN A 102 3.68 1.94 -4.48
N ARG A 103 3.04 1.35 -5.49
CA ARG A 103 3.71 0.79 -6.69
C ARG A 103 3.88 1.77 -7.84
N LEU A 104 3.47 3.03 -7.67
CA LEU A 104 3.57 4.05 -8.71
C LEU A 104 5.01 4.27 -9.17
N ASP A 105 5.15 4.58 -10.45
CA ASP A 105 6.40 5.00 -11.07
C ASP A 105 6.39 6.50 -11.38
N ASN A 106 7.35 6.92 -12.19
CA ASN A 106 7.52 8.30 -12.63
C ASN A 106 6.29 8.90 -13.32
N ASP A 107 5.54 8.12 -14.09
CA ASP A 107 4.35 8.61 -14.78
C ASP A 107 3.22 8.88 -13.78
N GLY A 108 3.06 8.01 -12.78
CA GLY A 108 2.14 8.22 -11.67
C GLY A 108 2.49 9.48 -10.86
N VAL A 109 3.76 9.66 -10.50
CA VAL A 109 4.23 10.86 -9.78
C VAL A 109 4.02 12.12 -10.63
N SER A 110 4.34 12.07 -11.93
CA SER A 110 4.16 13.21 -12.83
C SER A 110 2.69 13.59 -12.95
N ALA A 111 1.78 12.62 -13.07
CA ALA A 111 0.34 12.86 -13.15
C ALA A 111 -0.20 13.56 -11.90
N ILE A 112 0.23 13.12 -10.71
CA ILE A 112 -0.12 13.74 -9.43
C ILE A 112 0.37 15.19 -9.40
N LEU A 113 1.64 15.45 -9.70
CA LEU A 113 2.21 16.80 -9.66
C LEU A 113 1.55 17.73 -10.69
N ASP A 114 1.24 17.22 -11.88
CA ASP A 114 0.58 18.00 -12.94
C ASP A 114 -0.89 18.34 -12.64
N SER A 115 -1.59 17.50 -11.87
CA SER A 115 -3.02 17.68 -11.60
C SER A 115 -3.30 18.34 -10.25
N CYS A 116 -2.59 17.94 -9.20
CA CYS A 116 -2.71 18.46 -7.84
C CYS A 116 -1.82 19.71 -7.66
N ARG A 117 -2.13 20.81 -8.37
CA ARG A 117 -1.29 22.03 -8.39
C ARG A 117 -1.14 22.74 -7.05
N CYS A 118 -2.01 22.44 -6.08
CA CYS A 118 -1.95 22.96 -4.71
C CYS A 118 -1.15 22.07 -3.76
N LEU A 119 -0.54 20.98 -4.25
CA LEU A 119 0.17 20.02 -3.42
C LEU A 119 1.41 20.67 -2.80
N GLU A 120 1.46 20.70 -1.47
CA GLU A 120 2.54 21.30 -0.68
C GLU A 120 3.45 20.23 -0.08
N SER A 121 2.90 19.06 0.21
CA SER A 121 3.64 17.93 0.77
C SER A 121 3.34 16.64 0.03
N LEU A 122 4.41 15.90 -0.29
CA LEU A 122 4.33 14.58 -0.90
C LEU A 122 5.28 13.62 -0.19
N ASP A 123 4.75 12.46 0.19
CA ASP A 123 5.52 11.41 0.82
C ASP A 123 5.48 10.11 0.03
N LEU A 124 6.62 9.74 -0.54
CA LEU A 124 6.80 8.56 -1.39
C LEU A 124 7.69 7.50 -0.74
N TYR A 125 7.84 7.50 0.58
CA TYR A 125 8.72 6.55 1.28
C TYR A 125 8.47 5.10 0.81
N TRP A 126 9.54 4.36 0.48
CA TRP A 126 9.47 2.98 -0.04
C TRP A 126 8.70 2.80 -1.36
N CYS A 127 8.48 3.85 -2.16
CA CYS A 127 7.99 3.74 -3.54
C CYS A 127 9.14 3.45 -4.51
N TYR A 128 9.66 2.22 -4.49
CA TYR A 128 10.89 1.85 -5.21
C TYR A 128 10.81 1.95 -6.73
N ASN A 129 9.61 2.02 -7.32
CA ASN A 129 9.43 2.17 -8.77
C ASN A 129 9.57 3.62 -9.26
N ALA A 130 9.61 4.60 -8.35
CA ALA A 130 9.76 6.02 -8.69
C ALA A 130 11.24 6.44 -8.69
N ASN A 131 11.74 6.86 -9.85
CA ASN A 131 13.06 7.46 -10.03
C ASN A 131 12.96 8.96 -10.34
N LEU A 132 13.18 9.79 -9.32
CA LEU A 132 12.84 11.21 -9.31
C LEU A 132 13.92 12.12 -9.93
N GLU A 133 14.47 11.73 -11.06
CA GLU A 133 15.54 12.46 -11.74
C GLU A 133 15.02 13.46 -12.79
N GLY A 134 15.91 14.31 -13.28
CA GLY A 134 15.67 15.16 -14.45
C GLY A 134 14.48 16.12 -14.30
N ARG A 135 13.45 15.93 -15.13
CA ARG A 135 12.25 16.80 -15.13
C ARG A 135 11.45 16.66 -13.85
N LEU A 136 11.27 15.43 -13.35
CA LEU A 136 10.49 15.16 -12.14
C LEU A 136 11.12 15.82 -10.93
N ARG A 137 12.45 15.76 -10.80
CA ARG A 137 13.18 16.47 -9.74
C ARG A 137 12.81 17.95 -9.69
N LYS A 138 12.89 18.62 -10.84
CA LYS A 138 12.57 20.05 -10.98
C LYS A 138 11.12 20.36 -10.64
N MET A 139 10.20 19.44 -10.92
CA MET A 139 8.79 19.60 -10.55
C MET A 139 8.62 19.51 -9.04
N CYS A 140 9.21 18.50 -8.39
CA CYS A 140 9.21 18.35 -6.94
C CYS A 140 9.77 19.60 -6.24
N ASP A 141 11.00 20.02 -6.60
CA ASP A 141 11.68 21.16 -5.97
C ASP A 141 10.93 22.49 -6.14
N LYS A 142 10.15 22.64 -7.22
CA LYS A 142 9.38 23.85 -7.51
C LYS A 142 8.04 23.90 -6.77
N GLN A 143 7.38 22.75 -6.66
CA GLN A 143 5.98 22.67 -6.20
C GLN A 143 5.87 22.32 -4.72
N LEU A 144 6.73 21.42 -4.24
CA LEU A 144 6.64 20.84 -2.91
C LEU A 144 7.49 21.63 -1.91
N LYS A 145 6.93 21.86 -0.73
CA LYS A 145 7.64 22.42 0.43
C LYS A 145 8.24 21.30 1.27
N ASP A 146 7.44 20.27 1.51
CA ASP A 146 7.81 19.12 2.35
C ASP A 146 7.78 17.86 1.49
N PHE A 147 8.95 17.43 1.03
CA PHE A 147 9.08 16.28 0.16
C PHE A 147 9.89 15.16 0.79
N ILE A 148 9.39 13.95 0.61
CA ILE A 148 10.05 12.74 1.02
C ILE A 148 10.31 11.90 -0.23
N GLU A 149 11.58 11.52 -0.38
CA GLU A 149 12.02 10.63 -1.44
C GLU A 149 11.84 9.15 -1.06
N PRO A 150 11.63 8.25 -2.04
CA PRO A 150 11.46 6.82 -1.82
C PRO A 150 12.55 6.15 -1.00
N ASN A 151 13.80 6.57 -1.20
CA ASN A 151 14.99 5.98 -0.59
C ASN A 151 15.56 6.86 0.55
N THR A 152 14.71 7.64 1.22
CA THR A 152 15.14 8.37 2.42
C THR A 152 15.63 7.36 3.47
N PRO A 153 16.70 7.61 4.24
CA PRO A 153 17.13 6.69 5.30
C PRO A 153 16.11 6.54 6.44
N ASP A 154 16.07 5.37 7.09
CA ASP A 154 15.07 5.00 8.12
C ASP A 154 15.15 5.85 9.40
N ASP A 155 16.28 6.50 9.70
CA ASP A 155 16.44 7.32 10.89
C ASP A 155 15.59 8.61 10.86
N PHE A 156 14.97 8.90 9.72
CA PHE A 156 14.26 10.15 9.50
C PHE A 156 12.82 10.14 10.04
N ARG A 157 12.12 9.00 10.24
CA ARG A 157 10.65 8.99 10.49
C ARG A 157 10.03 7.84 11.31
N ASP A 158 8.83 8.12 11.84
CA ASP A 158 7.95 7.21 12.62
C ASP A 158 7.17 6.19 11.74
N TYR A 159 7.82 5.50 10.80
CA TYR A 159 7.17 4.42 10.02
C TYR A 159 7.19 3.05 10.67
N LYS A 160 7.69 2.95 11.91
CA LYS A 160 7.75 1.69 12.69
C LYS A 160 6.45 0.91 12.68
N TYR A 161 5.31 1.61 12.62
CA TYR A 161 4.01 0.97 12.51
C TYR A 161 3.81 0.25 11.17
N ILE A 162 4.08 0.93 10.04
CA ILE A 162 3.96 0.34 8.70
C ILE A 162 4.97 -0.79 8.54
N GLU A 163 6.21 -0.57 9.00
CA GLU A 163 7.29 -1.55 9.03
C GLU A 163 6.87 -2.84 9.74
N ARG A 164 6.35 -2.72 10.97
CA ARG A 164 5.86 -3.88 11.75
C ARG A 164 4.77 -4.65 11.02
N CYS A 165 3.82 -3.94 10.39
CA CYS A 165 2.75 -4.58 9.64
C CYS A 165 3.27 -5.30 8.39
N CYS A 166 4.29 -4.74 7.73
CA CYS A 166 4.98 -5.40 6.62
C CYS A 166 5.68 -6.67 7.09
N TYR A 167 6.33 -6.64 8.26
CA TYR A 167 7.01 -7.79 8.82
C TYR A 167 6.03 -8.89 9.24
N GLU A 168 4.96 -8.54 9.97
CA GLU A 168 3.93 -9.49 10.41
C GLU A 168 3.31 -10.20 9.19
N SER A 169 2.93 -9.46 8.15
CA SER A 169 2.31 -10.08 6.98
C SER A 169 3.31 -10.79 6.06
N TRP A 170 4.61 -10.44 6.05
CA TRP A 170 5.64 -11.22 5.33
C TRP A 170 5.95 -12.53 6.07
N TYR A 171 5.98 -12.49 7.40
CA TYR A 171 6.13 -13.66 8.26
C TYR A 171 4.96 -14.65 8.08
N TYR A 172 3.72 -14.15 7.98
CA TYR A 172 2.56 -15.01 7.69
C TYR A 172 2.61 -15.62 6.28
N ASP A 173 3.03 -14.88 5.26
CA ASP A 173 3.15 -15.40 3.88
C ASP A 173 4.25 -16.48 3.80
N PHE A 174 5.43 -16.20 4.36
CA PHE A 174 6.55 -17.14 4.42
C PHE A 174 6.21 -18.42 5.21
N THR A 175 5.49 -18.29 6.33
CA THR A 175 5.06 -19.45 7.13
C THR A 175 3.91 -20.22 6.48
N MET A 176 3.04 -19.59 5.71
CA MET A 176 2.01 -20.27 4.91
C MET A 176 2.63 -21.05 3.74
N ASP A 177 3.63 -20.49 3.06
CA ASP A 177 4.38 -21.18 2.01
C ASP A 177 5.21 -22.36 2.54
N TYR A 178 5.86 -22.18 3.71
CA TYR A 178 6.57 -23.28 4.38
C TYR A 178 5.62 -24.42 4.81
N ASN A 179 4.43 -24.09 5.30
CA ASN A 179 3.43 -25.09 5.70
C ASN A 179 2.67 -25.71 4.52
N SER A 180 2.64 -25.07 3.35
CA SER A 180 2.00 -25.61 2.14
C SER A 180 2.92 -26.56 1.37
N HIS A 181 4.24 -26.38 1.45
CA HIS A 181 5.23 -27.24 0.77
C HIS A 181 5.82 -28.35 1.67
N GLY A 182 5.51 -28.34 2.98
CA GLY A 182 6.04 -29.29 3.96
C GLY A 182 5.22 -30.57 4.20
N LYS A 183 4.16 -30.85 3.43
CA LYS A 183 3.27 -32.01 3.67
C LYS A 183 3.23 -33.08 2.57
N ASP A 184 3.96 -32.92 1.48
CA ASP A 184 3.83 -33.83 0.33
C ASP A 184 4.92 -34.90 0.22
N TYR A 185 5.74 -35.11 1.25
CA TYR A 185 6.81 -36.13 1.23
C TYR A 185 6.57 -37.35 2.12
N TYR A 186 5.32 -37.70 2.47
CA TYR A 186 5.03 -39.08 2.90
C TYR A 186 3.61 -39.46 2.52
N ASN A 187 3.45 -40.08 1.36
CA ASN A 187 2.62 -41.28 1.19
C ASN A 187 2.67 -41.75 -0.26
N GLU A 188 3.38 -42.85 -0.53
CA GLU A 188 2.88 -43.81 -1.52
C GLU A 188 3.31 -45.24 -1.18
N SER A 189 2.28 -46.08 -1.04
CA SER A 189 2.22 -47.49 -1.45
C SER A 189 2.74 -48.57 -0.49
N GLN A 190 1.78 -49.35 0.03
CA GLN A 190 1.99 -50.64 0.68
C GLN A 190 2.67 -51.66 -0.26
N GLY A 191 3.69 -52.34 0.24
CA GLY A 191 4.26 -53.56 -0.35
C GLY A 191 5.18 -54.25 0.66
N ASN A 192 4.86 -55.48 1.05
CA ASN A 192 5.59 -56.30 2.01
C ASN A 192 7.06 -56.55 1.61
N GLY A 193 7.99 -56.53 2.57
CA GLY A 193 9.32 -57.17 2.43
C GLY A 193 10.45 -56.60 3.28
N GLU A 194 10.69 -57.25 4.42
CA GLU A 194 11.98 -57.45 5.13
C GLU A 194 12.83 -56.28 5.69
N LEU A 195 13.40 -56.58 6.86
CA LEU A 195 14.22 -55.76 7.76
C LEU A 195 15.61 -55.44 7.18
N SER A 196 16.16 -54.25 7.46
CA SER A 196 17.54 -54.09 7.95
C SER A 196 17.82 -52.68 8.49
N GLU A 197 18.82 -52.61 9.37
CA GLU A 197 19.14 -51.60 10.37
C GLU A 197 19.95 -50.39 9.85
N ASP A 198 20.00 -49.34 10.69
CA ASP A 198 21.14 -48.44 10.93
C ASP A 198 21.59 -47.41 9.87
N THR A 199 21.44 -46.10 10.15
CA THR A 199 22.43 -45.30 10.92
C THR A 199 22.08 -43.80 10.90
N ASN A 200 22.29 -43.17 12.07
CA ASN A 200 22.39 -41.73 12.31
C ASN A 200 23.43 -41.08 11.39
N GLU A 201 23.17 -39.86 10.91
CA GLU A 201 24.20 -38.81 10.78
C GLU A 201 23.54 -37.42 10.62
N GLU A 202 23.60 -36.62 11.70
CA GLU A 202 23.43 -35.17 11.68
C GLU A 202 24.50 -34.54 10.76
N LYS A 203 24.12 -33.58 9.90
CA LYS A 203 25.09 -32.71 9.23
C LYS A 203 24.69 -31.24 9.36
N ASP A 204 25.59 -30.53 10.03
CA ASP A 204 25.78 -29.07 10.13
C ASP A 204 25.65 -28.36 8.79
N TRP A 205 25.06 -27.16 8.79
CA TRP A 205 24.86 -26.30 7.61
C TRP A 205 25.68 -24.99 7.64
N ASP A 206 26.80 -24.95 8.35
CA ASP A 206 27.75 -23.84 8.21
C ASP A 206 28.61 -24.01 6.96
N GLU A 207 28.12 -23.55 5.80
CA GLU A 207 28.91 -23.04 4.66
C GLU A 207 28.00 -22.75 3.45
N MET A 208 27.40 -21.55 3.38
CA MET A 208 26.86 -21.05 2.10
C MET A 208 26.88 -19.52 2.00
N TYR A 209 28.04 -18.91 2.22
CA TYR A 209 28.35 -17.58 1.69
C TYR A 209 29.77 -17.56 1.16
N ASP A 210 29.93 -17.96 -0.10
CA ASP A 210 30.97 -17.40 -0.97
C ASP A 210 30.50 -17.43 -2.43
N ILE A 211 30.75 -16.30 -3.09
CA ILE A 211 30.49 -15.86 -4.49
C ILE A 211 29.23 -15.01 -4.69
#